data_AF-A0A372F1F0-F1
#
_entry.id   AF-A0A372F1F0-F1
#
_cell.length_a   1.000
_cell.length_b   1.000
_cell.length_c   1.000
_cell.angle_alpha   90.00
_cell.angle_beta   90.00
_cell.angle_gamma   90.00
#
_symmetry.space_group_name_H-M   'P 1'
#
loop_
_entity.id
_entity.type
_entity.pdbx_description
1 polymer ?
#
loop_
_entity_poly.entity_id
_entity_poly.type
_entity_poly.pdbx_seq_one_letter_code
_entity_poly.pdbx_strand_id
1 'polypeptide(L)'
;MVKVRHILLSLKTNMFNQVLNLFETIYSNNHNVVEIFTINIINLNKTMKKILLVCTLVGGLISAALAQNPTRGERTERTPEQRAELRTKRMQESLALSNDQYQKLLAINLDQEKKREEVRKEQREKMAANREQLKANHDALIKSYESVLTPEQMTKFKEEGKRRRAEMRDKYKGRKKE
;
A
#
# COMPACT_ATOMS: atom_id res chain seq x y z
N MET A 1 14.81 33.84 35.91
CA MET A 1 14.85 32.45 35.39
C MET A 1 14.10 31.42 36.25
N VAL A 2 14.04 31.54 37.58
CA VAL A 2 13.41 30.52 38.46
C VAL A 2 11.89 30.36 38.24
N LYS A 3 11.14 31.47 38.05
CA LYS A 3 9.67 31.43 37.84
C LYS A 3 9.26 30.70 36.55
N VAL A 4 9.99 30.88 35.44
CA VAL A 4 9.71 30.22 34.15
C VAL A 4 9.95 28.71 34.23
N ARG A 5 11.00 28.29 34.96
CA ARG A 5 11.29 26.87 35.18
C ARG A 5 10.20 26.19 36.01
N HIS A 6 9.65 26.89 37.01
CA HIS A 6 8.57 26.37 37.85
C HIS A 6 7.25 26.25 37.07
N ILE A 7 6.94 27.22 36.21
CA ILE A 7 5.76 27.19 35.33
C ILE A 7 5.90 26.06 34.29
N LEU A 8 7.07 25.88 33.67
CA LEU A 8 7.32 24.79 32.72
C LEU A 8 7.30 23.40 33.39
N LEU A 9 7.74 23.29 34.63
CA LEU A 9 7.62 22.06 35.42
C LEU A 9 6.15 21.76 35.71
N SER A 10 5.38 22.74 36.18
CA SER A 10 3.94 22.61 36.44
C SER A 10 3.17 22.19 35.18
N LEU A 11 3.44 22.81 34.03
CA LEU A 11 2.82 22.47 32.74
C LEU A 11 3.18 21.06 32.26
N LYS A 12 4.43 20.61 32.46
CA LYS A 12 4.85 19.24 32.13
C LYS A 12 4.16 18.21 33.00
N THR A 13 4.04 18.47 34.30
CA THR A 13 3.35 17.56 35.22
C THR A 13 1.85 17.49 34.88
N ASN A 14 1.23 18.62 34.53
CA ASN A 14 -0.19 18.65 34.18
C ASN A 14 -0.51 17.91 32.86
N MET A 15 0.31 18.09 31.81
CA MET A 15 0.15 17.31 30.57
C MET A 15 0.41 15.82 30.79
N PHE A 16 1.42 15.47 31.58
CA PHE A 16 1.74 14.08 31.86
C PHE A 16 0.60 13.38 32.61
N ASN A 17 -0.01 14.07 33.58
CA ASN A 17 -1.17 13.56 34.32
C ASN A 17 -2.42 13.46 33.44
N GLN A 18 -2.62 14.37 32.49
CA GLN A 18 -3.73 14.26 31.53
C GLN A 18 -3.56 13.07 30.57
N VAL A 19 -2.34 12.81 30.09
CA VAL A 19 -2.04 11.65 29.25
C VAL A 19 -2.17 10.34 30.03
N LEU A 20 -1.75 10.31 31.31
CA LEU A 20 -1.94 9.16 32.18
C LEU A 20 -3.42 8.88 32.46
N ASN A 21 -4.22 9.91 32.76
CA ASN A 21 -5.65 9.75 32.98
C ASN A 21 -6.38 9.26 31.71
N LEU A 22 -5.96 9.73 30.53
CA LEU A 22 -6.44 9.20 29.24
C LEU A 22 -6.06 7.73 29.04
N PHE A 23 -4.86 7.32 29.47
CA PHE A 23 -4.41 5.94 29.38
C PHE A 23 -5.15 5.01 30.36
N GLU A 24 -5.37 5.44 31.60
CA GLU A 24 -6.14 4.69 32.60
C GLU A 24 -7.62 4.55 32.20
N THR A 25 -8.20 5.58 31.59
CA THR A 25 -9.59 5.52 31.07
C THR A 25 -9.72 4.55 29.89
N ILE A 26 -8.66 4.37 29.09
CA ILE A 26 -8.66 3.45 27.93
C ILE A 26 -8.35 1.99 28.36
N TYR A 27 -7.67 1.76 29.48
CA TYR A 27 -7.22 0.45 29.95
C TYR A 27 -7.78 0.06 31.32
N SER A 28 -9.11 0.17 31.50
CA SER A 28 -9.78 -0.13 32.78
C SER A 28 -9.71 -1.60 33.25
N ASN A 29 -9.08 -2.54 32.53
CA ASN A 29 -9.21 -3.96 32.85
C ASN A 29 -7.94 -4.71 33.25
N ASN A 30 -6.75 -4.09 33.34
CA ASN A 30 -5.55 -4.78 33.83
C ASN A 30 -4.45 -3.80 34.30
N HIS A 31 -4.60 -3.24 35.51
CA HIS A 31 -3.60 -2.35 36.13
C HIS A 31 -2.17 -2.92 36.12
N ASN A 32 -2.01 -4.24 36.31
CA ASN A 32 -0.71 -4.91 36.32
C ASN A 32 0.03 -4.82 34.98
N VAL A 33 -0.68 -4.79 33.85
CA VAL A 33 -0.05 -4.75 32.51
C VAL A 33 0.46 -3.35 32.20
N VAL A 34 -0.24 -2.30 32.66
CA VAL A 34 0.17 -0.90 32.50
C VAL A 34 1.39 -0.59 33.36
N GLU A 35 1.44 -1.09 34.59
CA GLU A 35 2.61 -0.95 35.46
C GLU A 35 3.83 -1.68 34.89
N ILE A 36 3.68 -2.91 34.38
CA ILE A 36 4.79 -3.67 33.79
C ILE A 36 5.31 -2.97 32.52
N PHE A 37 4.44 -2.44 31.67
CA PHE A 37 4.85 -1.70 30.47
C PHE A 37 5.56 -0.39 30.81
N THR A 38 5.06 0.36 31.79
CA THR A 38 5.67 1.64 32.20
C THR A 38 7.03 1.40 32.86
N ILE A 39 7.17 0.39 33.72
CA ILE A 39 8.44 0.00 34.35
C ILE A 39 9.46 -0.42 33.27
N ASN A 40 9.04 -1.23 32.28
CA ASN A 40 9.92 -1.66 31.19
C ASN A 40 10.40 -0.48 30.34
N ILE A 41 9.55 0.48 30.01
CA ILE A 41 9.92 1.69 29.26
C ILE A 41 10.91 2.57 30.05
N ILE A 42 10.74 2.67 31.36
CA ILE A 42 11.63 3.43 32.26
C ILE A 42 13.02 2.78 32.35
N ASN A 43 13.13 1.46 32.19
CA ASN A 43 14.40 0.74 32.26
C ASN A 43 15.20 0.68 30.94
N LEU A 44 14.68 1.22 29.82
CA LEU A 44 15.47 1.30 28.58
C LEU A 44 16.68 2.23 28.73
N ASN A 45 17.82 1.79 28.19
CA ASN A 45 19.03 2.57 28.08
C ASN A 45 18.76 3.93 27.40
N LYS A 46 19.42 4.99 27.88
CA LYS A 46 19.16 6.39 27.47
C LYS A 46 19.25 6.61 25.95
N THR A 47 20.04 5.81 25.24
CA THR A 47 20.16 5.75 23.78
C THR A 47 18.94 5.11 23.09
N MET A 48 18.36 4.06 23.66
CA MET A 48 17.16 3.39 23.12
C MET A 48 15.90 4.25 23.26
N LYS A 49 15.78 5.02 24.35
CA LYS A 49 14.68 5.99 24.53
C LYS A 49 14.70 7.08 23.47
N LYS A 50 15.89 7.51 23.04
CA LYS A 50 16.06 8.48 21.95
C LYS A 50 15.68 7.88 20.60
N ILE A 51 16.05 6.62 20.35
CA ILE A 51 15.66 5.89 19.13
C ILE A 51 14.12 5.73 19.06
N LEU A 52 13.48 5.33 20.17
CA LEU A 52 12.02 5.17 20.24
C LEU A 52 11.27 6.50 20.00
N LEU A 53 11.81 7.62 20.51
CA LEU A 53 11.26 8.96 20.30
C LEU A 53 11.43 9.44 18.85
N VAL A 54 12.53 9.08 18.17
CA VAL A 54 12.72 9.36 16.74
C VAL A 54 11.80 8.49 15.87
N CYS A 55 11.61 7.21 16.20
CA CYS A 55 10.69 6.32 15.49
C CYS A 55 9.23 6.79 15.55
N THR A 56 8.80 7.36 16.68
CA THR A 56 7.45 7.93 16.84
C THR A 56 7.27 9.24 16.09
N LEU A 57 8.28 10.11 16.06
CA LEU A 57 8.24 11.36 15.29
C LEU A 57 8.27 11.14 13.76
N VAL A 58 8.99 10.11 13.29
CA VAL A 58 9.02 9.73 11.86
C VAL A 58 7.73 8.97 11.46
N GLY A 59 7.15 8.18 12.36
CA GLY A 59 5.89 7.48 12.13
C GLY A 59 4.66 8.39 12.04
N GLY A 60 4.66 9.53 12.74
CA GLY A 60 3.53 10.47 12.76
C GLY A 60 3.34 11.29 11.47
N LEU A 61 4.39 11.47 10.67
CA LEU A 61 4.34 12.26 9.43
C LEU A 61 3.77 11.49 8.22
N ILE A 62 3.63 10.16 8.31
CA ILE A 62 3.14 9.33 7.20
C ILE A 62 1.60 9.29 7.16
N SER A 63 0.92 9.51 8.30
CA SER A 63 -0.54 9.32 8.41
C SER A 63 -1.39 10.45 7.84
N ALA A 64 -0.83 11.65 7.61
CA ALA A 64 -1.58 12.79 7.05
C ALA A 64 -1.53 12.87 5.51
N ALA A 65 -0.62 12.15 4.86
CA ALA A 65 -0.47 12.15 3.39
C ALA A 65 -1.34 11.10 2.67
N LEU A 66 -1.98 10.19 3.40
CA LEU A 66 -2.70 9.03 2.81
C LEU A 66 -4.23 9.22 2.72
N ALA A 67 -4.77 10.39 3.09
CA ALA A 67 -6.21 10.64 3.07
C ALA A 67 -6.76 11.16 1.71
N GLN A 68 -5.92 11.28 0.68
CA GLN A 68 -6.39 11.55 -0.68
C GLN A 68 -6.91 10.26 -1.30
N ASN A 69 -8.23 10.13 -1.39
CA ASN A 69 -8.94 9.11 -2.16
C ASN A 69 -8.41 9.08 -3.60
N PRO A 70 -7.62 8.07 -4.04
CA PRO A 70 -7.24 7.97 -5.43
C PRO A 70 -8.41 7.34 -6.18
N THR A 71 -9.06 8.16 -6.98
CA THR A 71 -9.85 7.72 -8.13
C THR A 71 -8.95 6.82 -8.98
N ARG A 72 -9.04 5.49 -8.79
CA ARG A 72 -8.46 4.41 -9.62
C ARG A 72 -7.39 4.85 -10.64
N GLY A 73 -6.24 5.32 -10.17
CA GLY A 73 -5.13 5.82 -10.98
C GLY A 73 -3.87 5.66 -10.15
N GLU A 74 -2.88 4.95 -10.70
CA GLU A 74 -1.65 4.52 -10.03
C GLU A 74 -1.86 3.64 -8.78
N ARG A 75 -2.08 2.34 -9.03
CA ARG A 75 -1.40 1.38 -8.14
C ARG A 75 0.09 1.62 -8.36
N THR A 76 0.75 2.33 -7.46
CA THR A 76 2.21 2.39 -7.43
C THR A 76 2.73 0.96 -7.47
N GLU A 77 3.45 0.62 -8.54
CA GLU A 77 4.08 -0.70 -8.66
C GLU A 77 5.08 -0.82 -7.51
N ARG A 78 4.78 -1.69 -6.55
CA ARG A 78 5.68 -1.96 -5.44
C ARG A 78 6.93 -2.63 -5.96
N THR A 79 8.10 -2.25 -5.44
CA THR A 79 9.35 -2.93 -5.77
C THR A 79 9.37 -4.36 -5.21
N PRO A 80 10.21 -5.27 -5.72
CA PRO A 80 10.39 -6.60 -5.15
C PRO A 80 10.65 -6.59 -3.64
N GLU A 81 11.45 -5.63 -3.16
CA GLU A 81 11.81 -5.44 -1.76
C GLU A 81 10.58 -5.09 -0.92
N GLN A 82 9.79 -4.11 -1.37
CA GLN A 82 8.57 -3.70 -0.68
C GLN A 82 7.54 -4.84 -0.61
N ARG A 83 7.45 -5.66 -1.66
CA ARG A 83 6.56 -6.83 -1.69
C ARG A 83 7.05 -7.92 -0.75
N ALA A 84 8.35 -8.22 -0.76
CA ALA A 84 8.97 -9.21 0.13
C ALA A 84 8.81 -8.80 1.60
N GLU A 85 9.02 -7.53 1.92
CA GLU A 85 8.82 -6.99 3.27
C GLU A 85 7.36 -7.10 3.70
N LEU A 86 6.41 -6.67 2.86
CA LEU A 86 4.99 -6.78 3.16
C LEU A 86 4.55 -8.23 3.38
N ARG A 87 5.05 -9.16 2.56
CA ARG A 87 4.78 -10.59 2.72
C ARG A 87 5.33 -11.10 4.06
N THR A 88 6.57 -10.76 4.37
CA THR A 88 7.23 -11.23 5.59
C THR A 88 6.58 -10.64 6.84
N LYS A 89 6.16 -9.37 6.82
CA LYS A 89 5.39 -8.73 7.91
C LYS A 89 4.09 -9.46 8.20
N ARG A 90 3.31 -9.80 7.17
CA ARG A 90 2.09 -10.61 7.34
C ARG A 90 2.39 -12.00 7.90
N MET A 91 3.50 -12.61 7.49
CA MET A 91 3.94 -13.89 8.07
C MET A 91 4.33 -13.74 9.54
N GLN A 92 5.00 -12.65 9.90
CA GLN A 92 5.37 -12.37 11.29
C GLN A 92 4.15 -12.24 12.18
N GLU A 93 3.15 -11.48 11.75
CA GLU A 93 1.90 -11.28 12.48
C GLU A 93 1.10 -12.59 12.62
N SER A 94 0.96 -13.34 11.52
CA SER A 94 0.15 -14.57 11.50
C SER A 94 0.81 -15.77 12.17
N LEU A 95 2.15 -15.85 12.17
CA LEU A 95 2.89 -17.00 12.69
C LEU A 95 3.69 -16.66 13.96
N ALA A 96 3.56 -15.44 14.48
CA ALA A 96 4.32 -14.94 15.63
C ALA A 96 5.84 -15.18 15.50
N LEU A 97 6.40 -14.84 14.33
CA LEU A 97 7.81 -15.12 14.02
C LEU A 97 8.77 -14.33 14.93
N SER A 98 9.85 -14.99 15.36
CA SER A 98 10.98 -14.29 15.99
C SER A 98 11.72 -13.40 14.99
N ASN A 99 12.53 -12.47 15.49
CA ASN A 99 13.33 -11.58 14.63
C ASN A 99 14.27 -12.35 13.70
N ASP A 100 14.90 -13.42 14.19
CA ASP A 100 15.81 -14.24 13.38
C ASP A 100 15.06 -15.01 12.29
N GLN A 101 13.87 -15.52 12.61
CA GLN A 101 13.00 -16.17 11.62
C GLN A 101 12.51 -15.18 10.56
N TYR A 102 12.16 -13.95 10.98
CA TYR A 102 11.77 -12.88 10.09
C TYR A 102 12.88 -12.56 9.08
N GLN A 103 14.12 -12.35 9.54
CA GLN A 103 15.23 -12.01 8.64
C GLN A 103 15.52 -13.11 7.62
N LYS A 104 15.49 -14.39 8.04
CA LYS A 104 15.67 -15.53 7.14
C LYS A 104 14.56 -15.60 6.09
N LEU A 105 13.30 -15.41 6.51
CA LEU A 105 12.15 -15.44 5.61
C LEU A 105 12.10 -14.22 4.68
N LEU A 106 12.55 -13.06 5.14
CA LEU A 106 12.67 -11.86 4.31
C LEU A 106 13.64 -12.11 3.15
N ALA A 107 14.80 -12.71 3.42
CA ALA A 107 15.77 -13.05 2.39
C ALA A 107 15.20 -14.04 1.36
N ILE A 108 14.50 -15.09 1.82
CA ILE A 108 13.82 -16.06 0.94
C ILE A 108 12.74 -15.38 0.09
N ASN A 109 11.93 -14.53 0.71
CA ASN A 109 10.85 -13.81 0.03
C ASN A 109 11.39 -12.82 -1.00
N LEU A 110 12.52 -12.17 -0.71
CA LEU A 110 13.18 -11.26 -1.65
C LEU A 110 13.67 -11.99 -2.89
N ASP A 111 14.36 -13.13 -2.72
CA ASP A 111 14.79 -13.96 -3.84
C ASP A 111 13.60 -14.42 -4.71
N GLN A 112 12.51 -14.86 -4.07
CA GLN A 112 11.30 -15.21 -4.80
C GLN A 112 10.68 -14.01 -5.53
N GLU A 113 10.61 -12.84 -4.91
CA GLU A 113 10.02 -11.66 -5.57
C GLU A 113 10.86 -11.15 -6.74
N LYS A 114 12.19 -11.31 -6.70
CA LYS A 114 13.08 -11.02 -7.84
C LYS A 114 12.80 -11.97 -9.01
N LYS A 115 12.74 -13.27 -8.76
CA LYS A 115 12.36 -14.27 -9.79
C LYS A 115 10.98 -13.99 -10.39
N ARG A 116 10.02 -13.60 -9.55
CA ARG A 116 8.68 -13.21 -10.03
C ARG A 116 8.72 -11.93 -10.86
N GLU A 117 9.61 -10.98 -10.54
CA GLU A 117 9.75 -9.75 -11.33
C GLU A 117 10.28 -10.02 -12.73
N GLU A 118 11.23 -10.95 -12.87
CA GLU A 118 11.73 -11.40 -14.18
C GLU A 118 10.60 -12.01 -15.03
N VAL A 119 9.81 -12.91 -14.45
CA VAL A 119 8.65 -13.50 -15.13
C VAL A 119 7.62 -12.43 -15.52
N ARG A 120 7.35 -11.46 -14.64
CA ARG A 120 6.46 -10.33 -14.95
C ARG A 120 6.99 -9.49 -16.10
N LYS A 121 8.30 -9.24 -16.14
CA LYS A 121 8.94 -8.50 -17.23
C LYS A 121 8.76 -9.23 -18.57
N GLU A 122 9.07 -10.53 -18.61
CA GLU A 122 8.89 -11.35 -19.81
C GLU A 122 7.42 -11.36 -20.27
N GLN A 123 6.47 -11.48 -19.33
CA GLN A 123 5.05 -11.43 -19.65
C GLN A 123 4.62 -10.06 -20.20
N ARG A 124 5.12 -8.95 -19.64
CA ARG A 124 4.84 -7.60 -20.16
C ARG A 124 5.34 -7.44 -21.60
N GLU A 125 6.53 -7.95 -21.90
CA GLU A 125 7.11 -7.91 -23.24
C GLU A 125 6.28 -8.77 -24.22
N LYS A 126 5.90 -9.99 -23.85
CA LYS A 126 5.02 -10.85 -24.66
C LYS A 126 3.65 -10.21 -24.90
N MET A 127 3.07 -9.59 -23.89
CA MET A 127 1.78 -8.89 -24.02
C MET A 127 1.88 -7.68 -24.93
N ALA A 128 2.99 -6.92 -24.87
CA ALA A 128 3.22 -5.80 -25.77
C ALA A 128 3.32 -6.26 -27.22
N ALA A 129 4.13 -7.29 -27.50
CA ALA A 129 4.26 -7.86 -28.84
C ALA A 129 2.93 -8.39 -29.38
N ASN A 130 2.17 -9.13 -28.56
CA ASN A 130 0.84 -9.63 -28.96
C ASN A 130 -0.14 -8.48 -29.24
N ARG A 131 -0.08 -7.38 -28.48
CA ARG A 131 -0.93 -6.21 -28.70
C ARG A 131 -0.64 -5.55 -30.05
N GLU A 132 0.62 -5.45 -30.44
CA GLU A 132 1.01 -4.93 -31.75
C GLU A 132 0.52 -5.83 -32.88
N GLN A 133 0.70 -7.15 -32.75
CA GLN A 133 0.21 -8.12 -33.72
C GLN A 133 -1.31 -8.06 -33.90
N LEU A 134 -2.06 -8.01 -32.80
CA LEU A 134 -3.51 -7.88 -32.83
C LEU A 134 -3.96 -6.58 -33.49
N LYS A 135 -3.25 -5.48 -33.24
CA LYS A 135 -3.52 -4.20 -33.90
C LYS A 135 -3.27 -4.29 -35.41
N ALA A 136 -2.14 -4.87 -35.83
CA ALA A 136 -1.83 -5.04 -37.24
C ALA A 136 -2.88 -5.91 -37.96
N ASN A 137 -3.27 -7.04 -37.35
CA ASN A 137 -4.32 -7.92 -37.88
C ASN A 137 -5.67 -7.19 -37.99
N HIS A 138 -6.02 -6.37 -36.99
CA HIS A 138 -7.22 -5.55 -37.03
C HIS A 138 -7.17 -4.51 -38.16
N ASP A 139 -6.05 -3.80 -38.31
CA ASP A 139 -5.86 -2.78 -39.35
C ASP A 139 -5.95 -3.43 -40.76
N ALA A 140 -5.36 -4.62 -40.95
CA ALA A 140 -5.45 -5.38 -42.20
C ALA A 140 -6.88 -5.84 -42.52
N LEU A 141 -7.63 -6.30 -41.50
CA LEU A 141 -9.03 -6.68 -41.66
C LEU A 141 -9.90 -5.49 -42.07
N ILE A 142 -9.69 -4.32 -41.45
CA ILE A 142 -10.43 -3.09 -41.81
C ILE A 142 -10.16 -2.69 -43.26
N LYS A 143 -8.91 -2.74 -43.72
CA LYS A 143 -8.57 -2.49 -45.13
C LYS A 143 -9.26 -3.47 -46.08
N SER A 144 -9.35 -4.74 -45.69
CA SER A 144 -10.07 -5.75 -46.47
C SER A 144 -11.55 -5.41 -46.60
N TYR A 145 -12.18 -4.91 -45.53
CA TYR A 145 -13.57 -4.45 -45.58
C TYR A 145 -13.76 -3.18 -46.42
N GLU A 146 -12.79 -2.26 -46.42
CA GLU A 146 -12.84 -1.05 -47.26
C GLU A 146 -12.83 -1.37 -48.77
N SER A 147 -12.34 -2.54 -49.17
CA SER A 147 -12.41 -3.00 -50.56
C SER A 147 -13.77 -3.58 -50.99
N VAL A 148 -14.64 -3.91 -50.03
CA VAL A 148 -15.92 -4.61 -50.30
C VAL A 148 -17.14 -3.74 -49.94
N LEU A 149 -17.02 -2.90 -48.91
CA LEU A 149 -18.13 -2.11 -48.40
C LEU A 149 -18.19 -0.72 -49.03
N THR A 150 -19.41 -0.18 -49.19
CA THR A 150 -19.59 1.22 -49.55
C THR A 150 -19.17 2.15 -48.39
N PRO A 151 -18.87 3.44 -48.65
CA PRO A 151 -18.49 4.38 -47.59
C PRO A 151 -19.52 4.50 -46.46
N GLU A 152 -20.81 4.45 -46.81
CA GLU A 152 -21.92 4.49 -45.85
C GLU A 152 -21.98 3.23 -44.98
N GLN A 153 -21.81 2.05 -45.58
CA GLN A 153 -21.76 0.77 -44.87
C GLN A 153 -20.55 0.69 -43.93
N MET A 154 -19.40 1.20 -44.36
CA MET A 154 -18.19 1.28 -43.54
C MET A 154 -18.38 2.19 -42.31
N THR A 155 -19.05 3.32 -42.49
CA THR A 155 -19.36 4.24 -41.39
C THR A 155 -20.24 3.57 -40.35
N LYS A 156 -21.33 2.92 -40.79
CA LYS A 156 -22.23 2.16 -39.91
C LYS A 156 -21.51 1.03 -39.18
N PHE A 157 -20.59 0.32 -39.85
CA PHE A 157 -19.78 -0.73 -39.24
C PHE A 157 -18.88 -0.20 -38.11
N LYS A 158 -18.19 0.93 -38.34
CA LYS A 158 -17.33 1.58 -37.34
C LYS A 158 -18.12 2.07 -36.12
N GLU A 159 -19.32 2.60 -36.33
CA GLU A 159 -20.23 3.04 -35.26
C GLU A 159 -20.74 1.88 -34.40
N GLU A 160 -21.19 0.80 -35.04
CA GLU A 160 -21.63 -0.42 -34.35
C GLU A 160 -20.50 -1.01 -33.49
N GLY A 161 -19.26 -1.01 -34.02
CA GLY A 161 -18.08 -1.43 -33.26
C GLY A 161 -17.77 -0.53 -32.05
N LYS A 162 -18.03 0.78 -32.12
CA LYS A 162 -17.90 1.70 -30.97
C LYS A 162 -18.98 1.43 -29.93
N ARG A 163 -20.24 1.24 -30.36
CA ARG A 163 -21.38 0.94 -29.50
C ARG A 163 -21.16 -0.34 -28.69
N ARG A 164 -20.79 -1.44 -29.35
CA ARG A 164 -20.47 -2.72 -28.68
C ARG A 164 -19.36 -2.58 -27.65
N ARG A 165 -18.31 -1.82 -27.95
CA ARG A 165 -17.22 -1.56 -26.98
C ARG A 165 -17.70 -0.77 -25.76
N ALA A 166 -18.58 0.21 -25.94
CA ALA A 166 -19.17 0.96 -24.84
C ALA A 166 -20.03 0.05 -23.93
N GLU A 167 -20.89 -0.77 -24.52
CA GLU A 167 -21.75 -1.71 -23.78
C GLU A 167 -20.94 -2.72 -22.97
N MET A 168 -19.89 -3.29 -23.56
CA MET A 168 -18.98 -4.20 -22.86
C MET A 168 -18.30 -3.52 -21.67
N ARG A 169 -17.86 -2.26 -21.84
CA ARG A 169 -17.26 -1.47 -20.77
C ARG A 169 -18.25 -1.22 -19.63
N ASP A 170 -19.52 -0.96 -19.95
CA ASP A 170 -20.53 -0.65 -18.94
C ASP A 170 -20.98 -1.91 -18.19
N LYS A 171 -21.12 -3.06 -18.87
CA LYS A 171 -21.32 -4.38 -18.21
C LYS A 171 -20.19 -4.70 -17.23
N TYR A 172 -18.95 -4.43 -17.62
CA TYR A 172 -17.79 -4.66 -16.74
C TYR A 172 -17.78 -3.73 -15.51
N LYS A 173 -18.28 -2.50 -15.64
CA LYS A 173 -18.45 -1.59 -14.50
C LYS A 173 -19.56 -2.06 -13.55
N GLY A 174 -20.66 -2.60 -14.07
CA GLY A 174 -21.77 -3.13 -13.27
C GLY A 174 -21.32 -4.27 -12.35
N ARG A 175 -20.64 -5.28 -12.90
CA ARG A 175 -20.08 -6.43 -12.16
C ARG A 175 -19.03 -6.08 -11.08
N LYS A 176 -18.54 -4.84 -11.05
CA LYS A 176 -17.57 -4.37 -10.06
C LYS A 176 -18.21 -3.60 -8.90
N LYS A 177 -19.50 -3.26 -9.02
CA LYS A 177 -20.27 -2.55 -8.01
C LYS A 177 -21.12 -3.49 -7.15
N GLU A 178 -21.40 -4.70 -7.66
CA GLU A 178 -21.88 -5.87 -6.91
C GLU A 178 -20.71 -6.55 -6.19
#